data_AF-A0A916QGT5-F1
#
_entry.id   AF-A0A916QGT5-F1
#
_cell.length_a   1.000
_cell.length_b   1.000
_cell.length_c   1.000
_cell.angle_alpha   90.00
_cell.angle_beta   90.00
_cell.angle_gamma   90.00
#
_symmetry.space_group_name_H-M   'P 1'
#
loop_
_entity.id
_entity.type
_entity.pdbx_description
1 polymer ?
#
loop_
_entity_poly.entity_id
_entity_poly.type
_entity_poly.pdbx_seq_one_letter_code
_entity_poly.pdbx_strand_id
1 'polypeptide(L)'
;MPKDSKQLATSFGKTPHSLIRSVIKSIEIRKQFIAKKIKDTNSDVVGIYRLTMKKNSDNFRSSAIMKVIEYLKKQKIQLIIYEPLIRKNCFKGIRVLNDLELFKTKSDLIVTNRNDSQLNDVKHKVYTRDIYLRD
;
A
#
# COMPACT_ATOMS: atom_id res chain seq x y z
N MET A 1 13.01 6.43 2.77
CA MET A 1 13.10 7.03 4.11
C MET A 1 12.56 6.19 5.29
N PRO A 2 12.38 4.84 5.26
CA PRO A 2 12.27 4.05 6.49
C PRO A 2 13.58 3.39 6.95
N LYS A 3 14.61 3.36 6.09
CA LYS A 3 15.95 2.86 6.44
C LYS A 3 16.65 3.83 7.41
N ASP A 4 16.56 5.12 7.12
CA ASP A 4 17.32 6.15 7.85
C ASP A 4 16.82 6.32 9.29
N SER A 5 15.51 6.23 9.55
CA SER A 5 14.96 6.36 10.92
C SER A 5 15.26 5.15 11.82
N LYS A 6 15.34 3.93 11.26
CA LYS A 6 15.76 2.74 12.01
C LYS A 6 17.26 2.75 12.27
N GLN A 7 18.08 3.20 11.31
CA GLN A 7 19.52 3.37 11.52
C GLN A 7 19.81 4.47 12.57
N LEU A 8 19.13 5.61 12.50
CA LEU A 8 19.19 6.65 13.54
C LEU A 8 18.85 6.08 14.93
N ALA A 9 17.73 5.35 15.06
CA ALA A 9 17.36 4.73 16.34
C ALA A 9 18.38 3.70 16.86
N THR A 10 19.18 3.08 15.98
CA THR A 10 20.22 2.12 16.37
C THR A 10 21.52 2.83 16.75
N SER A 11 21.83 3.97 16.12
CA SER A 11 22.99 4.82 16.47
C SER A 11 22.84 5.56 17.81
N PHE A 12 21.62 5.70 18.36
CA PHE A 12 21.37 6.45 19.60
C PHE A 12 21.52 5.66 20.90
N GLY A 13 21.98 4.40 20.87
CA GLY A 13 22.30 3.64 22.08
C GLY A 13 21.17 3.61 23.14
N LYS A 14 21.53 3.65 24.43
CA LYS A 14 20.63 3.59 25.60
C LYS A 14 19.98 4.93 25.99
N THR A 15 20.03 5.96 25.15
CA THR A 15 19.53 7.29 25.53
C THR A 15 18.04 7.39 25.21
N PRO A 16 17.15 7.53 26.22
CA PRO A 16 15.71 7.48 26.01
C PRO A 16 15.21 8.77 25.35
N HIS A 17 14.99 8.74 24.03
CA HIS A 17 14.34 9.83 23.29
C HIS A 17 12.89 9.46 22.96
N SER A 18 11.95 10.02 23.72
CA SER A 18 10.50 9.74 23.65
C SER A 18 9.86 10.11 22.30
N LEU A 19 10.39 11.13 21.62
CA LEU A 19 9.87 11.62 20.34
C LEU A 19 10.12 10.64 19.19
N ILE A 20 11.34 10.10 19.06
CA ILE A 20 11.70 9.18 17.96
C ILE A 20 10.90 7.87 18.07
N ARG A 21 10.77 7.33 19.29
CA ARG A 21 9.93 6.14 19.54
C ARG A 21 8.46 6.40 19.20
N SER A 22 7.94 7.57 19.58
CA SER A 22 6.54 7.95 19.30
C SER A 22 6.27 8.08 17.80
N VAL A 23 7.21 8.63 17.03
CA VAL A 23 7.07 8.73 15.56
C VAL A 23 7.04 7.34 14.92
N ILE A 24 7.97 6.45 15.28
CA ILE A 24 8.01 5.08 14.76
C ILE A 24 6.73 4.31 15.14
N LYS A 25 6.30 4.42 16.40
CA LYS A 25 5.08 3.79 16.91
C LYS A 25 3.84 4.34 16.22
N SER A 26 3.77 5.65 15.99
CA SER A 26 2.67 6.29 15.27
C SER A 26 2.59 5.82 13.81
N ILE A 27 3.73 5.62 13.14
CA ILE A 27 3.79 5.01 11.79
C ILE A 27 3.24 3.58 11.79
N GLU A 28 3.48 2.82 12.85
CA GLU A 28 3.02 1.43 12.98
C GLU A 28 1.53 1.33 13.33
N ILE A 29 1.06 2.09 14.31
CA ILE A 29 -0.37 2.24 14.66
C ILE A 29 -1.17 2.69 13.43
N ARG A 30 -0.63 3.66 12.69
CA ARG A 30 -1.27 4.19 11.50
C ARG A 30 -1.39 3.15 10.39
N LYS A 31 -0.53 2.13 10.30
CA LYS A 31 -0.69 1.00 9.35
C LYS A 31 -1.75 0.02 9.81
N GLN A 32 -1.75 -0.31 11.10
CA GLN A 32 -2.77 -1.18 11.70
C GLN A 32 -4.17 -0.59 11.55
N PHE A 33 -4.32 0.73 11.71
CA PHE A 33 -5.60 1.41 11.53
C PHE A 33 -6.15 1.32 10.09
N ILE A 34 -5.29 1.45 9.06
CA ILE A 34 -5.73 1.25 7.66
C ILE A 34 -6.31 -0.13 7.50
N ALA A 35 -5.55 -1.12 7.93
CA ALA A 35 -5.90 -2.49 7.63
C ALA A 35 -7.09 -2.97 8.45
N LYS A 36 -7.32 -2.42 9.65
CA LYS A 36 -8.58 -2.61 10.37
C LYS A 36 -9.76 -2.00 9.60
N LYS A 37 -9.62 -0.78 9.07
CA LYS A 37 -10.66 -0.13 8.26
C LYS A 37 -10.99 -0.91 6.97
N ILE A 38 -9.98 -1.53 6.35
CA ILE A 38 -10.13 -2.43 5.19
C ILE A 38 -10.87 -3.72 5.59
N LYS A 39 -10.56 -4.27 6.77
CA LYS A 39 -11.26 -5.46 7.28
C LYS A 39 -12.74 -5.18 7.58
N ASP A 40 -13.05 -3.99 8.11
CA ASP A 40 -14.42 -3.58 8.43
C ASP A 40 -15.27 -3.32 7.17
N THR A 41 -14.67 -3.32 5.97
CA THR A 41 -15.38 -3.19 4.68
C THR A 41 -15.86 -4.52 4.10
N ASN A 42 -15.62 -5.65 4.80
CA ASN A 42 -16.00 -7.02 4.40
C ASN A 42 -15.62 -7.36 2.93
N SER A 43 -14.49 -6.82 2.48
CA SER A 43 -13.99 -7.00 1.12
C SER A 43 -13.23 -8.33 1.02
N ASP A 44 -13.70 -9.23 0.19
CA ASP A 44 -13.06 -10.54 -0.04
C ASP A 44 -11.80 -10.37 -0.89
N VAL A 45 -11.83 -9.45 -1.86
CA VAL A 45 -10.74 -9.17 -2.79
C VAL A 45 -10.29 -7.70 -2.72
N VAL A 46 -9.04 -7.50 -2.33
CA VAL A 46 -8.40 -6.18 -2.34
C VAL A 46 -7.47 -6.04 -3.55
N GLY A 47 -7.79 -5.07 -4.39
CA GLY A 47 -6.98 -4.65 -5.52
C GLY A 47 -5.90 -3.66 -5.11
N ILE A 48 -4.67 -3.87 -5.56
CA ILE A 48 -3.56 -2.93 -5.38
C ILE A 48 -3.32 -2.26 -6.73
N TYR A 49 -3.67 -0.97 -6.82
CA TYR A 49 -3.51 -0.19 -8.05
C TYR A 49 -2.18 0.56 -8.02
N ARG A 50 -1.28 0.12 -8.91
CA ARG A 50 0.12 0.56 -9.07
C ARG A 50 0.97 0.35 -7.82
N LEU A 51 2.14 -0.26 -8.02
CA LEU A 51 3.12 -0.49 -6.96
C LEU A 51 4.17 0.63 -6.89
N THR A 52 4.24 1.47 -7.93
CA THR A 52 5.18 2.59 -8.06
C THR A 52 4.78 3.79 -7.21
N MET A 53 5.75 4.42 -6.53
CA MET A 53 5.51 5.65 -5.77
C MET A 53 5.51 6.93 -6.63
N LYS A 54 6.02 6.86 -7.87
CA LYS A 54 6.04 7.95 -8.87
C LYS A 54 5.64 7.38 -10.24
N LYS A 55 4.92 8.16 -11.06
CA LYS A 55 4.74 7.88 -12.49
C LYS A 55 6.14 7.67 -13.09
N ASN A 56 6.41 6.52 -13.70
CA ASN A 56 7.69 6.13 -14.32
C ASN A 56 8.84 5.69 -13.37
N SER A 57 8.57 5.13 -12.19
CA SER A 57 9.63 4.57 -11.34
C SER A 57 9.50 3.06 -11.15
N ASP A 58 10.48 2.29 -11.63
CA ASP A 58 10.57 0.83 -11.48
C ASP A 58 10.96 0.37 -10.06
N ASN A 59 10.98 1.28 -9.07
CA ASN A 59 11.51 1.01 -7.76
C ASN A 59 10.46 0.43 -6.80
N PHE A 60 9.99 -0.79 -7.09
CA PHE A 60 9.01 -1.54 -6.28
C PHE A 60 9.55 -2.02 -4.93
N ARG A 61 10.87 -1.99 -4.72
CA ARG A 61 11.55 -2.65 -3.59
C ARG A 61 11.42 -1.92 -2.25
N SER A 62 11.03 -0.64 -2.24
CA SER A 62 11.01 0.20 -1.02
C SER A 62 9.67 0.88 -0.73
N SER A 63 8.62 0.57 -1.50
CA SER A 63 7.35 1.28 -1.43
C SER A 63 6.52 0.91 -0.19
N ALA A 64 5.86 1.91 0.40
CA ALA A 64 4.97 1.74 1.56
C ALA A 64 3.87 0.69 1.29
N ILE A 65 3.46 0.53 0.02
CA ILE A 65 2.50 -0.46 -0.46
C ILE A 65 2.95 -1.90 -0.14
N MET A 66 4.25 -2.21 -0.18
CA MET A 66 4.76 -3.56 0.07
C MET A 66 4.49 -4.02 1.51
N LYS A 67 4.59 -3.10 2.48
CA LYS A 67 4.25 -3.40 3.88
C LYS A 67 2.75 -3.57 4.08
N VAL A 68 1.94 -2.84 3.30
CA VAL A 68 0.48 -3.01 3.29
C VAL A 68 0.11 -4.39 2.75
N ILE A 69 0.72 -4.80 1.64
CA ILE A 69 0.57 -6.15 1.07
C ILE A 69 0.89 -7.23 2.10
N GLU A 70 2.02 -7.13 2.79
CA GLU A 70 2.41 -8.10 3.82
C GLU A 70 1.38 -8.17 4.96
N TYR A 71 0.82 -7.03 5.38
CA TYR A 71 -0.20 -6.99 6.41
C TYR A 71 -1.51 -7.61 5.94
N LEU A 72 -1.98 -7.28 4.73
CA LEU A 72 -3.20 -7.82 4.14
C LEU A 72 -3.10 -9.34 3.92
N LYS A 73 -1.94 -9.84 3.48
CA LYS A 73 -1.68 -11.28 3.37
C LYS A 73 -1.82 -12.01 4.70
N LYS A 74 -1.32 -11.41 5.80
CA LYS A 74 -1.45 -12.00 7.15
C LYS A 74 -2.90 -12.08 7.61
N GLN A 75 -3.78 -11.24 7.07
CA GLN A 75 -5.21 -11.27 7.34
C GLN A 75 -5.99 -12.25 6.45
N LYS A 76 -5.31 -13.05 5.60
CA LYS A 76 -5.91 -13.99 4.65
C LYS A 76 -6.87 -13.36 3.63
N ILE A 77 -6.68 -12.07 3.34
CA ILE A 77 -7.45 -11.35 2.32
C ILE A 77 -6.90 -11.72 0.93
N GLN A 78 -7.77 -11.96 -0.05
CA GLN A 78 -7.35 -12.21 -1.41
C GLN A 78 -6.85 -10.91 -2.05
N LEU A 79 -5.69 -10.98 -2.69
CA LEU A 79 -5.06 -9.81 -3.31
C LEU A 79 -5.01 -9.98 -4.83
N ILE A 80 -5.21 -8.89 -5.54
CA ILE A 80 -4.92 -8.75 -6.98
C ILE A 80 -4.16 -7.45 -7.22
N ILE A 81 -3.27 -7.43 -8.21
CA ILE A 81 -2.42 -6.26 -8.51
C ILE A 81 -2.71 -5.79 -9.92
N TYR A 82 -2.86 -4.49 -10.10
CA TYR A 82 -2.75 -3.84 -11.41
C TYR A 82 -1.43 -3.08 -11.47
N GLU A 83 -0.52 -3.52 -12.33
CA GLU A 83 0.76 -2.85 -12.58
C GLU A 83 1.21 -3.10 -14.03
N PRO A 84 0.96 -2.15 -14.95
CA PRO A 84 1.29 -2.29 -16.37
C PRO A 84 2.77 -2.59 -16.64
N LEU A 85 3.66 -2.16 -15.74
CA LEU A 85 5.10 -2.40 -15.86
C LEU A 85 5.48 -3.86 -15.54
N ILE A 86 4.62 -4.61 -14.84
CA ILE A 86 4.84 -6.01 -14.55
C ILE A 86 4.24 -6.86 -15.66
N ARG A 87 5.11 -7.39 -16.53
CA ARG A 87 4.72 -8.32 -17.60
C ARG A 87 4.43 -9.76 -17.14
N LYS A 88 4.63 -10.06 -15.85
CA LYS A 88 4.40 -11.39 -15.28
C LYS A 88 2.97 -11.50 -14.76
N ASN A 89 2.38 -12.69 -14.88
CA ASN A 89 1.02 -12.96 -14.39
C ASN A 89 0.92 -12.99 -12.85
N CYS A 90 2.06 -13.05 -12.15
CA CYS A 90 2.13 -13.07 -10.70
C CYS A 90 3.29 -12.21 -10.18
N PHE A 91 3.07 -11.52 -9.07
CA PHE A 91 4.10 -10.81 -8.32
C PHE A 91 4.02 -11.19 -6.83
N LYS A 92 5.10 -11.75 -6.29
CA LYS A 92 5.14 -12.32 -4.92
C LYS A 92 3.98 -13.30 -4.63
N GLY A 93 3.60 -14.12 -5.61
CA GLY A 93 2.48 -15.07 -5.47
C GLY A 93 1.09 -14.41 -5.44
N ILE A 94 0.99 -13.12 -5.78
CA ILE A 94 -0.27 -12.41 -5.99
C ILE A 94 -0.51 -12.32 -7.49
N ARG A 95 -1.74 -12.56 -7.93
CA ARG A 95 -2.13 -12.45 -9.34
C ARG A 95 -2.04 -11.00 -9.82
N VAL A 96 -1.43 -10.80 -10.97
CA VAL A 96 -1.35 -9.52 -11.67
C VAL A 96 -2.37 -9.52 -12.80
N LEU A 97 -3.19 -8.47 -12.84
CA LEU A 97 -4.18 -8.21 -13.88
C LEU A 97 -3.76 -6.92 -14.58
N ASN A 98 -3.33 -7.03 -15.84
CA ASN A 98 -2.95 -5.86 -16.65
C ASN A 98 -4.12 -5.26 -17.42
N ASP A 99 -5.28 -5.93 -17.39
CA ASP A 99 -6.56 -5.38 -17.81
C ASP A 99 -7.14 -4.57 -16.65
N LEU A 100 -7.27 -3.25 -16.87
CA LEU A 100 -7.75 -2.31 -15.86
C LEU A 100 -9.23 -2.53 -15.52
N GLU A 101 -10.07 -2.81 -16.53
CA GLU A 101 -11.49 -3.02 -16.33
C GLU A 101 -11.72 -4.31 -15.54
N LEU A 102 -11.05 -5.39 -15.94
CA LEU A 102 -11.09 -6.65 -15.19
C LEU A 102 -10.60 -6.48 -13.75
N PHE A 103 -9.54 -5.70 -13.54
CA PHE A 103 -9.04 -5.38 -12.20
C PHE A 103 -10.08 -4.63 -11.37
N LYS A 104 -10.73 -3.61 -11.94
CA LYS A 104 -11.79 -2.84 -11.28
C LYS A 104 -12.97 -3.73 -10.90
N THR A 105 -13.45 -4.57 -11.81
CA THR A 105 -14.60 -5.47 -11.55
C THR A 105 -14.28 -6.50 -10.47
N LYS A 106 -13.05 -7.06 -10.47
CA LYS A 106 -12.63 -8.09 -9.51
C LYS A 106 -12.23 -7.55 -8.14
N SER A 107 -12.04 -6.24 -7.99
CA SER A 107 -11.66 -5.62 -6.73
C SER A 107 -12.89 -5.12 -5.98
N ASP A 108 -13.08 -5.58 -4.75
CA ASP A 108 -14.10 -5.04 -3.83
C ASP A 108 -13.62 -3.72 -3.22
N LEU A 109 -12.32 -3.64 -2.95
CA LEU A 109 -11.64 -2.43 -2.52
C LEU A 109 -10.34 -2.25 -3.30
N ILE A 110 -10.09 -1.04 -3.78
CA ILE A 110 -8.87 -0.69 -4.51
C ILE A 110 -8.00 0.20 -3.61
N VAL A 111 -6.84 -0.29 -3.22
CA VAL A 111 -5.83 0.47 -2.50
C VAL A 111 -4.87 1.09 -3.52
N THR A 112 -4.72 2.41 -3.45
CA THR A 112 -3.72 3.13 -4.23
C THR A 112 -2.95 4.14 -3.39
N ASN A 113 -1.72 4.42 -3.80
CA ASN A 113 -0.87 5.40 -3.14
C ASN A 113 -1.16 6.84 -3.61
N ARG A 114 -1.65 7.01 -4.85
CA ARG A 114 -1.98 8.31 -5.46
C ARG A 114 -3.32 8.22 -6.18
N ASN A 115 -4.08 9.31 -6.18
CA ASN A 115 -5.28 9.36 -7.01
C ASN A 115 -4.90 9.31 -8.50
N ASP A 116 -5.68 8.58 -9.28
CA ASP A 116 -5.56 8.52 -10.74
C ASP A 116 -6.95 8.69 -11.34
N SER A 117 -7.07 9.52 -12.37
CA SER A 117 -8.31 9.74 -13.10
C SER A 117 -8.92 8.44 -13.66
N GLN A 118 -8.07 7.42 -13.92
CA GLN A 118 -8.49 6.10 -14.37
C GLN A 118 -9.35 5.33 -13.35
N LEU A 119 -9.41 5.79 -12.09
CA LEU A 119 -10.22 5.19 -11.02
C LEU A 119 -11.43 6.04 -10.63
N ASN A 120 -11.71 7.14 -11.34
CA ASN A 120 -12.81 8.05 -10.99
C ASN A 120 -14.19 7.37 -11.03
N ASP A 121 -14.38 6.43 -11.95
CA ASP A 121 -15.57 5.60 -12.11
C ASP A 121 -15.81 4.66 -10.92
N VAL A 122 -14.75 4.25 -10.23
CA VAL A 122 -14.81 3.35 -9.07
C VAL A 122 -14.41 4.03 -7.75
N LYS A 123 -14.47 5.37 -7.70
CA LYS A 123 -14.00 6.18 -6.56
C LYS A 123 -14.61 5.79 -5.22
N HIS A 124 -15.86 5.31 -5.21
CA HIS A 124 -16.56 4.86 -4.00
C HIS A 124 -15.87 3.68 -3.30
N LYS A 125 -15.11 2.87 -4.04
CA LYS A 125 -14.36 1.71 -3.52
C LYS A 125 -12.84 1.90 -3.59
N VAL A 126 -12.37 3.13 -3.80
CA VAL A 126 -10.95 3.45 -3.82
C VAL A 126 -10.52 3.96 -2.45
N TYR A 127 -9.63 3.23 -1.81
CA TYR A 127 -8.91 3.68 -0.63
C TYR A 127 -7.58 4.31 -1.04
N THR A 128 -7.48 5.62 -0.86
CA THR A 128 -6.23 6.36 -0.96
C THR A 128 -5.97 7.13 0.33
N ARG A 129 -4.69 7.38 0.61
CA ARG A 129 -4.26 8.35 1.64
C ARG A 129 -3.68 9.62 1.04
N ASP A 130 -3.82 9.78 -0.25
CA ASP A 130 -3.46 10.97 -0.97
C ASP A 130 -4.46 12.08 -0.59
N ILE A 131 -4.11 12.86 0.43
CA ILE A 131 -4.91 13.97 0.97
C ILE A 131 -4.65 15.25 0.17
N TYR A 132 -3.47 15.36 -0.45
CA TYR A 132 -3.07 16.48 -1.28
C TYR A 132 -2.92 15.96 -2.69
N LEU A 133 -3.76 16.40 -3.62
CA LEU A 133 -3.66 16.14 -5.07
C LEU A 133 -2.38 16.78 -5.69
N ARG A 134 -1.25 16.74 -4.98
CA ARG A 134 0.02 17.36 -5.31
C ARG A 134 1.11 16.38 -4.94
N ASP A 135 1.51 15.59 -5.94
CA ASP A 135 2.88 15.19 -6.28
C ASP A 135 2.87 14.13 -7.39
#